data_AF-A0A1S4CIE4-F1
#
_entry.id   AF-A0A1S4CIE4-F1
#
_cell.length_a   1.000
_cell.length_b   1.000
_cell.length_c   1.000
_cell.angle_alpha   90.00
_cell.angle_beta   90.00
_cell.angle_gamma   90.00
#
_symmetry.space_group_name_H-M   'P 1'
#
loop_
_entity.id
_entity.type
_entity.pdbx_description
1 polymer ?
#
loop_
_entity_poly.entity_id
_entity_poly.type
_entity_poly.pdbx_seq_one_letter_code
_entity_poly.pdbx_strand_id
1 'polypeptide(L)'
;MKHNNVIPNGHFKKHWQNYVRTWFNQPARKTRRRAARQQKAVKIFPRPTAGSLRPILHGQTLKYNMKVRAGREFSLEELKVAGIPKKLAPTIGIAVDHRRRNN
;
A
#
# COMPACT_ATOMS: atom_id res chain seq x y z
N MET A 1 -34.17 -6.13 29.31
CA MET A 1 -34.37 -4.82 28.66
C MET A 1 -35.42 -4.06 29.44
N LYS A 2 -35.16 -2.83 29.87
CA LYS A 2 -36.12 -2.06 30.68
C LYS A 2 -36.99 -1.09 29.84
N HIS A 3 -36.76 -0.99 28.53
CA HIS A 3 -37.47 -0.10 27.58
C HIS A 3 -37.50 -0.71 26.17
N ASN A 4 -38.19 -0.05 25.23
CA ASN A 4 -38.25 -0.38 23.79
C ASN A 4 -36.93 -0.01 23.06
N ASN A 5 -35.82 -0.56 23.55
CA ASN A 5 -34.50 -0.36 22.96
C ASN A 5 -34.16 -1.52 22.03
N VAL A 6 -33.37 -1.23 20.98
CA VAL A 6 -32.80 -2.26 20.11
C VAL A 6 -31.95 -3.24 20.93
N ILE A 7 -31.99 -4.53 20.55
CA ILE A 7 -31.18 -5.58 21.17
C ILE A 7 -29.69 -5.22 21.10
N PRO A 8 -29.00 -5.06 22.25
CA PRO A 8 -27.58 -4.78 22.25
C PRO A 8 -26.80 -5.88 21.54
N ASN A 9 -26.29 -5.61 20.35
CA ASN A 9 -25.39 -6.51 19.61
C ASN A 9 -23.93 -6.11 19.83
N GLY A 10 -23.50 -6.13 21.10
CA GLY A 10 -22.13 -5.84 21.51
C GLY A 10 -21.19 -6.99 21.12
N HIS A 11 -20.17 -6.71 20.31
CA HIS A 11 -19.20 -7.71 19.88
C HIS A 11 -18.07 -7.93 20.89
N PHE A 12 -18.40 -7.91 22.18
CA PHE A 12 -17.51 -8.20 23.31
C PHE A 12 -17.50 -9.70 23.61
N LYS A 13 -17.31 -10.49 22.56
CA LYS A 13 -17.38 -11.96 22.61
C LYS A 13 -16.06 -12.52 23.12
N LYS A 14 -16.11 -13.67 23.80
CA LYS A 14 -14.94 -14.34 24.42
C LYS A 14 -14.25 -13.43 25.46
N HIS A 15 -13.12 -13.86 25.99
CA HIS A 15 -12.31 -13.13 26.98
C HIS A 15 -11.60 -11.89 26.37
N TRP A 16 -12.37 -10.98 25.75
CA TRP A 16 -11.87 -9.82 24.99
C TRP A 16 -10.95 -8.92 25.81
N GLN A 17 -11.15 -8.86 27.13
CA GLN A 17 -10.33 -8.09 28.07
C GLN A 17 -8.85 -8.52 28.05
N ASN A 18 -8.56 -9.80 27.76
CA ASN A 18 -7.19 -10.31 27.65
C ASN A 18 -6.50 -9.91 26.33
N TYR A 19 -7.27 -9.42 25.34
CA TYR A 19 -6.78 -9.09 24.00
C TYR A 19 -6.93 -7.60 23.67
N VAL A 20 -6.95 -6.74 24.69
CA VAL A 20 -7.05 -5.29 24.51
C VAL A 20 -5.77 -4.76 23.87
N ARG A 21 -5.88 -4.33 22.61
CA ARG A 21 -4.78 -3.67 21.90
C ARG A 21 -4.73 -2.20 22.26
N THR A 22 -3.75 -1.80 23.07
CA THR A 22 -3.49 -0.39 23.38
C THR A 22 -2.63 0.29 22.29
N TRP A 23 -2.66 1.62 22.26
CA TRP A 23 -1.94 2.44 21.27
C TRP A 23 -0.85 3.33 21.88
N PHE A 24 -0.40 3.04 23.12
CA PHE A 24 0.65 3.81 23.81
C PHE A 24 1.98 3.85 23.04
N ASN A 25 2.27 2.81 22.26
CA ASN A 25 3.46 2.73 21.40
C ASN A 25 3.34 3.49 20.07
N GLN A 26 2.23 4.18 19.80
CA GLN A 26 2.03 4.93 18.55
C GLN A 26 3.11 6.01 18.30
N PRO A 27 3.47 6.90 19.26
CA PRO A 27 4.55 7.88 19.07
C PRO A 27 5.90 7.21 18.79
N ALA A 28 6.28 6.21 19.59
CA ALA A 28 7.51 5.45 19.39
C ALA A 28 7.56 4.79 17.99
N ARG A 29 6.43 4.23 17.51
CA ARG A 29 6.34 3.68 16.15
C ARG A 29 6.51 4.73 15.06
N LYS A 30 6.04 5.96 15.25
CA LYS A 30 6.24 7.08 14.29
C LYS A 30 7.71 7.45 14.21
N THR A 31 8.37 7.66 15.35
CA THR A 31 9.81 7.98 15.42
C THR A 31 10.65 6.88 14.80
N ARG A 32 10.39 5.60 15.15
CA ARG A 32 11.09 4.44 14.57
C ARG A 32 10.96 4.38 13.05
N ARG A 33 9.76 4.62 12.50
CA ARG A 33 9.55 4.66 11.03
C ARG A 33 10.29 5.83 10.37
N ARG A 34 10.41 6.98 11.04
CA ARG A 34 11.15 8.14 10.52
C ARG A 34 12.65 7.82 10.46
N ALA A 35 13.23 7.32 11.55
CA ALA A 35 14.64 6.94 11.61
C ALA A 35 15.00 5.88 10.55
N ALA A 36 14.16 4.84 10.40
CA ALA A 36 14.37 3.82 9.37
C ALA A 36 14.34 4.39 7.94
N ARG A 37 13.49 5.39 7.66
CA ARG A 37 13.48 6.08 6.36
C ARG A 37 14.75 6.91 6.13
N GLN A 38 15.26 7.59 7.16
CA GLN A 38 16.52 8.34 7.08
C GLN A 38 17.71 7.42 6.83
N GLN A 39 17.81 6.31 7.57
CA GLN A 39 18.84 5.29 7.36
C GLN A 39 18.77 4.69 5.94
N LYS A 40 17.56 4.42 5.44
CA LYS A 40 17.36 3.97 4.06
C LYS A 40 17.81 5.01 3.03
N ALA A 41 17.55 6.30 3.27
CA ALA A 41 17.94 7.38 2.37
C ALA A 41 19.46 7.48 2.23
N VAL A 42 20.18 7.45 3.36
CA VAL A 42 21.65 7.46 3.37
C VAL A 42 22.22 6.26 2.61
N LYS A 43 21.65 5.05 2.80
CA LYS A 43 22.12 3.83 2.13
C LYS A 43 21.91 3.82 0.61
N ILE A 44 20.84 4.45 0.12
CA ILE A 44 20.43 4.37 -1.30
C ILE A 44 20.93 5.56 -2.13
N PHE A 45 21.43 6.62 -1.48
CA PHE A 45 22.01 7.79 -2.13
C PHE A 45 22.98 7.38 -3.26
N PRO A 46 22.84 7.91 -4.49
CA PRO A 46 22.08 9.11 -4.88
C PRO A 46 20.60 8.88 -5.28
N ARG A 47 20.11 7.63 -5.24
CA ARG A 47 18.75 7.32 -5.73
C ARG A 47 17.67 7.78 -4.73
N PRO A 48 16.46 8.12 -5.20
CA PRO A 48 15.37 8.56 -4.33
C PRO A 48 14.86 7.44 -3.41
N THR A 49 14.50 7.80 -2.17
CA THR A 49 14.09 6.84 -1.13
C THR A 49 12.69 6.24 -1.35
N ALA A 50 11.85 6.93 -2.13
CA ALA A 50 10.47 6.54 -2.47
C ALA A 50 10.40 5.18 -3.19
N GLY A 51 11.51 4.72 -3.77
CA GLY A 51 11.62 3.43 -4.45
C GLY A 51 11.29 3.55 -5.93
N SER A 52 10.95 2.42 -6.53
CA SER A 52 10.67 2.32 -7.97
C SER A 52 9.41 3.07 -8.38
N LEU A 53 9.39 3.57 -9.62
CA LEU A 53 8.23 4.17 -10.27
C LEU A 53 7.08 3.15 -10.33
N ARG A 54 5.86 3.63 -10.08
CA ARG A 54 4.62 2.85 -10.05
C ARG A 54 3.66 3.42 -11.10
N PRO A 55 2.89 2.59 -11.82
CA PRO A 55 1.92 3.08 -12.79
C PRO A 55 0.70 3.67 -12.10
N ILE A 56 -0.07 4.43 -12.87
CA ILE A 56 -1.35 4.98 -12.45
C ILE A 56 -2.44 4.00 -12.90
N LEU A 57 -3.31 3.57 -11.98
CA LEU A 57 -4.38 2.61 -12.26
C LEU A 57 -5.72 3.06 -11.69
N HIS A 58 -6.80 2.55 -12.28
CA HIS A 58 -8.17 2.76 -11.83
C HIS A 58 -8.65 1.67 -10.86
N GLY A 59 -9.76 1.94 -10.16
CA GLY A 59 -10.49 0.93 -9.39
C GLY A 59 -11.23 -0.08 -10.28
N GLN A 60 -11.53 -1.27 -9.75
CA GLN A 60 -12.14 -2.36 -10.54
C GLN A 60 -13.66 -2.22 -10.73
N THR A 61 -14.37 -1.57 -9.80
CA THR A 61 -15.83 -1.48 -9.84
C THR A 61 -16.30 -0.20 -10.52
N LEU A 62 -17.53 -0.19 -11.05
CA LEU A 62 -18.17 0.99 -11.66
C LEU A 62 -18.05 2.24 -10.77
N LYS A 63 -18.30 2.07 -9.46
CA LYS A 63 -18.22 3.17 -8.48
C LYS A 63 -16.81 3.78 -8.35
N TYR A 64 -15.76 2.99 -8.59
CA TYR A 64 -14.37 3.40 -8.33
C TYR A 64 -13.52 3.50 -9.59
N ASN A 65 -14.06 3.24 -10.78
CA ASN A 65 -13.31 3.37 -12.03
C ASN A 65 -12.90 4.82 -12.30
N MET A 66 -13.64 5.82 -11.81
CA MET A 66 -13.26 7.24 -11.93
C MET A 66 -12.11 7.61 -11.00
N LYS A 67 -11.85 6.82 -9.96
CA LYS A 67 -10.79 7.10 -8.99
C LYS A 67 -9.49 6.47 -9.42
N VAL A 68 -8.46 7.31 -9.43
CA VAL A 68 -7.10 6.96 -9.80
C VAL A 68 -6.27 6.65 -8.54
N ARG A 69 -5.37 5.68 -8.63
CA ARG A 69 -4.43 5.31 -7.56
C ARG A 69 -3.08 4.87 -8.13
N ALA A 70 -2.04 4.93 -7.29
CA ALA A 70 -0.78 4.26 -7.59
C ALA A 70 -1.00 2.74 -7.62
N GLY A 71 -0.71 2.15 -8.76
CA GLY A 71 -0.70 0.71 -8.98
C GLY A 71 0.52 0.05 -8.35
N ARG A 72 0.58 -1.27 -8.48
CA ARG A 72 1.74 -2.03 -8.04
C ARG A 72 2.89 -1.86 -9.02
N GLU A 73 2.70 -2.10 -10.31
CA GLU A 73 3.79 -2.36 -11.24
C GLU A 73 3.29 -2.23 -12.70
N PHE A 74 4.15 -1.78 -13.62
CA PHE A 74 3.86 -1.58 -15.05
C PHE A 74 3.61 -2.90 -15.77
N SER A 75 2.72 -2.90 -16.78
CA SER A 75 2.47 -4.07 -17.62
C SER A 75 3.56 -4.19 -18.69
N LEU A 76 3.71 -5.39 -19.26
CA LEU A 76 4.65 -5.61 -20.36
C LEU A 76 4.28 -4.82 -21.62
N GLU A 77 2.99 -4.60 -21.85
CA GLU A 77 2.48 -3.81 -22.97
C GLU A 77 2.86 -2.33 -22.82
N GLU A 78 2.69 -1.76 -21.63
CA GLU A 78 3.09 -0.37 -21.35
C GLU A 78 4.60 -0.17 -21.51
N LEU A 79 5.41 -1.11 -21.02
CA LEU A 79 6.86 -1.04 -21.19
C LEU A 79 7.27 -1.15 -22.66
N LYS A 80 6.57 -1.99 -23.43
CA LYS A 80 6.81 -2.14 -24.87
C LYS A 80 6.48 -0.84 -25.61
N VAL A 81 5.36 -0.19 -25.29
CA VAL A 81 4.98 1.11 -25.85
C VAL A 81 5.99 2.20 -25.47
N ALA A 82 6.51 2.16 -24.24
CA ALA A 82 7.55 3.07 -23.77
C ALA A 82 8.96 2.76 -24.32
N GLY A 83 9.14 1.68 -25.09
CA GLY A 83 10.45 1.27 -25.61
C GLY A 83 11.43 0.74 -24.57
N ILE A 84 10.94 0.32 -23.39
CA ILE A 84 11.79 -0.14 -22.28
C ILE A 84 11.79 -1.67 -22.20
N PRO A 85 12.97 -2.33 -22.30
CA PRO A 85 13.06 -3.78 -22.11
C PRO A 85 12.70 -4.21 -20.69
N LYS A 86 11.89 -5.27 -20.55
CA LYS A 86 11.43 -5.80 -19.26
C LYS A 86 12.55 -6.15 -18.26
N LYS A 87 13.73 -6.54 -18.74
CA LYS A 87 14.89 -6.89 -17.91
C LYS A 87 15.64 -5.64 -17.44
N LEU A 88 15.61 -4.55 -18.21
CA LEU A 88 16.27 -3.30 -17.88
C LEU A 88 15.45 -2.48 -16.88
N ALA A 89 14.12 -2.53 -17.00
CA ALA A 89 13.19 -1.75 -16.18
C ALA A 89 13.44 -1.82 -14.65
N PRO A 90 13.62 -3.00 -14.02
CA PRO A 90 13.90 -3.07 -12.59
C PRO A 90 15.20 -2.38 -12.17
N THR A 91 16.23 -2.42 -13.03
CA THR A 91 17.55 -1.82 -12.76
C THR A 91 17.49 -0.29 -12.70
N ILE A 92 16.73 0.32 -13.61
CA ILE A 92 16.51 1.76 -13.65
C ILE A 92 15.49 2.24 -12.59
N GLY A 93 14.84 1.30 -11.89
CA GLY A 93 13.86 1.62 -10.86
C GLY A 93 12.43 1.74 -11.38
N ILE A 94 12.05 0.99 -12.40
CA ILE A 94 10.66 0.81 -12.84
C ILE A 94 10.18 -0.57 -12.42
N ALA A 95 9.08 -0.63 -11.67
CA ALA A 95 8.54 -1.89 -11.18
C ALA A 95 7.70 -2.58 -12.28
N VAL A 96 7.87 -3.88 -12.50
CA VAL A 96 7.24 -4.63 -13.60
C VAL A 96 6.36 -5.78 -13.07
N ASP A 97 5.12 -5.91 -13.57
CA ASP A 97 4.20 -7.02 -13.28
C ASP A 97 3.82 -7.71 -14.58
N HIS A 98 4.25 -8.95 -14.71
CA HIS A 98 3.95 -9.79 -15.88
C HIS A 98 2.53 -10.35 -15.86
N ARG A 99 1.78 -10.21 -14.75
CA ARG A 99 0.42 -10.76 -14.60
C ARG A 99 -0.66 -9.77 -15.01
N ARG A 100 -0.37 -8.47 -15.00
CA ARG A 100 -1.37 -7.45 -15.36
C ARG A 100 -1.53 -7.37 -16.86
N ARG A 101 -2.78 -7.36 -17.31
CA ARG A 101 -3.21 -7.17 -18.69
C ARG A 101 -4.06 -5.91 -18.77
N ASN A 102 -3.97 -5.18 -19.87
CA ASN A 102 -4.83 -4.04 -20.15
C ASN A 102 -5.98 -4.57 -21.03
N ASN A 103 -7.06 -5.01 -20.39
CA ASN A 103 -8.33 -5.30 -21.05
C ASN A 103 -9.18 -4.04 -21.10
#